data_AF-I6VXS5-F1
#
_entry.id   AF-I6VXS5-F1
#
_cell.length_a   1.000
_cell.length_b   1.000
_cell.length_c   1.000
_cell.angle_alpha   90.00
_cell.angle_beta   90.00
_cell.angle_gamma   90.00
#
_symmetry.space_group_name_H-M   'P 1'
#
loop_
_entity.id
_entity.type
_entity.pdbx_description
1 polymer ?
#
loop_
_entity_poly.entity_id
_entity_poly.type
_entity_poly.pdbx_seq_one_letter_code
_entity_poly.pdbx_strand_id
1 'polypeptide(L)'
;GYTPRGNSIFGLAPMVSDTDKKPFTAILYGNGPGYKVVDGERENVSMVDYAHNNYQAQSAVPLRHETHGGEDVAVFAKGPMAHLLHGVHEQNYIPHVMAYASCIGAN
;
A
#
# COMPACT_ATOMS: atom_id res chain seq x y z
N GLY A 1 9.15 1.36 -9.89
CA GLY A 1 9.38 -0.06 -10.21
C GLY A 1 10.86 -0.32 -10.43
N TYR A 2 11.51 -1.16 -9.62
CA TYR A 2 12.96 -1.42 -9.59
C TYR A 2 13.84 -0.27 -9.06
N THR A 3 13.38 0.48 -8.06
CA THR A 3 14.22 1.50 -7.40
C THR A 3 15.45 0.90 -6.71
N PRO A 4 16.64 1.54 -6.79
CA PRO A 4 17.84 1.03 -6.14
C PRO A 4 17.74 1.11 -4.61
N ARG A 5 18.53 0.28 -3.92
CA ARG A 5 18.60 0.29 -2.46
C ARG A 5 19.03 1.66 -1.95
N GLY A 6 18.34 2.17 -0.93
CA GLY A 6 18.61 3.48 -0.33
C GLY A 6 17.88 4.64 -1.00
N ASN A 7 17.18 4.41 -2.12
CA ASN A 7 16.28 5.42 -2.68
C ASN A 7 15.12 5.71 -1.71
N SER A 8 14.65 6.96 -1.68
CA SER A 8 13.43 7.30 -0.95
C SER A 8 12.25 6.47 -1.47
N ILE A 9 11.39 6.00 -0.57
CA ILE A 9 10.18 5.26 -0.95
C ILE A 9 9.16 6.16 -1.66
N PHE A 10 9.22 7.47 -1.42
CA PHE A 10 8.42 8.48 -2.13
C PHE A 10 9.08 8.95 -3.43
N GLY A 11 10.29 8.47 -3.73
CA GLY A 11 11.07 8.88 -4.88
C GLY A 11 10.55 8.33 -6.20
N LEU A 12 11.18 8.77 -7.28
CA LEU A 12 10.89 8.28 -8.64
C LEU A 12 11.47 6.89 -8.88
N ALA A 13 10.83 6.15 -9.78
CA ALA A 13 11.45 4.99 -10.41
C ALA A 13 12.69 5.43 -11.22
N PRO A 14 13.71 4.55 -11.39
CA PRO A 14 14.95 4.92 -12.08
C PRO A 14 14.80 5.03 -13.61
N MET A 15 13.59 4.82 -14.12
CA MET A 15 13.25 4.83 -15.53
C MET A 15 11.98 5.66 -15.75
N VAL A 16 11.83 6.17 -16.97
CA VAL A 16 10.56 6.75 -17.43
C VAL A 16 9.65 5.65 -17.98
N SER A 17 8.36 5.93 -18.09
CA SER A 17 7.45 5.05 -18.83
C SER A 17 7.95 4.88 -20.26
N ASP A 18 7.98 3.65 -20.76
CA ASP A 18 8.28 3.35 -22.15
C ASP A 18 7.17 3.80 -23.13
N THR A 19 5.98 4.11 -22.59
CA THR A 19 4.79 4.47 -23.37
C THR A 19 4.65 5.99 -23.51
N ASP A 20 4.60 6.74 -22.41
CA ASP A 20 4.40 8.20 -22.42
C ASP A 20 5.69 9.02 -22.20
N LYS A 21 6.83 8.34 -22.00
CA LYS A 21 8.16 8.93 -21.75
C LYS A 21 8.24 9.86 -20.52
N LYS A 22 7.28 9.80 -19.61
CA LYS A 22 7.28 10.59 -18.36
C LYS A 22 7.73 9.75 -17.16
N PRO A 23 8.41 10.35 -16.16
CA PRO A 23 8.75 9.68 -14.91
C PRO A 23 7.50 9.26 -14.13
N PHE A 24 7.67 8.37 -13.16
CA PHE A 24 6.62 7.93 -12.24
C PHE A 24 7.22 7.60 -10.87
N THR A 25 6.42 7.73 -9.82
CA THR A 25 6.84 7.46 -8.44
C THR A 25 6.98 5.97 -8.16
N ALA A 26 7.74 5.63 -7.12
CA ALA A 26 7.89 4.25 -6.66
C ALA A 26 6.57 3.69 -6.10
N ILE A 27 5.80 4.51 -5.37
CA ILE A 27 4.44 4.20 -4.90
C ILE A 27 3.42 4.69 -5.93
N LEU A 28 2.40 3.87 -6.16
CA LEU A 28 1.21 4.17 -6.96
C LEU A 28 -0.02 3.60 -6.24
N TYR A 29 -1.20 4.11 -6.59
CA TYR A 29 -2.47 3.55 -6.12
C TYR A 29 -3.29 3.00 -7.28
N GLY A 30 -4.15 2.00 -7.01
CA GLY A 30 -5.08 1.50 -8.02
C GLY A 30 -6.14 2.54 -8.39
N ASN A 31 -6.65 3.26 -7.39
CA ASN A 31 -7.65 4.32 -7.54
C ASN A 31 -7.41 5.43 -6.49
N GLY A 32 -8.24 6.46 -6.49
CA GLY A 32 -8.18 7.52 -5.49
C GLY A 32 -7.98 8.91 -6.10
N PRO A 33 -7.75 9.92 -5.25
CA PRO A 33 -7.74 11.33 -5.67
C PRO A 33 -6.48 11.75 -6.42
N GLY A 34 -5.43 10.92 -6.42
CA GLY A 34 -4.17 11.19 -7.13
C GLY A 34 -4.23 11.06 -8.65
N TYR A 35 -5.36 10.64 -9.23
CA TYR A 35 -5.55 10.64 -10.69
C TYR A 35 -5.50 12.07 -11.21
N LYS A 36 -4.58 12.35 -12.16
CA LYS A 36 -4.41 13.70 -12.69
C LYS A 36 -4.02 13.68 -14.17
N VAL A 37 -4.77 14.46 -14.94
CA VAL A 37 -4.54 14.70 -16.37
C VAL A 37 -4.31 16.20 -16.57
N VAL A 38 -3.21 16.55 -17.24
CA VAL A 38 -2.83 17.91 -17.60
C VAL A 38 -2.72 17.96 -19.11
N ASP A 39 -3.48 18.85 -19.74
CA ASP A 39 -3.55 19.01 -21.21
C ASP A 39 -3.83 17.71 -21.98
N GLY A 40 -4.67 16.84 -21.41
CA GLY A 40 -5.07 15.56 -22.01
C GLY A 40 -4.07 14.42 -21.79
N GLU A 41 -2.97 14.65 -21.08
CA GLU A 41 -1.95 13.64 -20.80
C GLU A 41 -1.72 13.44 -19.30
N ARG A 42 -1.07 12.32 -18.91
CA ARG A 42 -0.62 12.10 -17.53
C ARG A 42 0.33 13.22 -17.07
N GLU A 43 0.14 13.71 -15.84
CA GLU A 43 1.05 14.71 -15.27
C GLU A 43 2.50 14.21 -15.24
N ASN A 44 3.45 15.05 -15.67
CA ASN A 44 4.86 14.79 -15.50
C ASN A 44 5.27 15.07 -14.05
N VAL A 45 5.45 14.00 -13.27
CA VAL A 45 5.73 14.12 -11.83
C VAL A 45 7.05 14.79 -11.49
N SER A 46 8.02 14.90 -12.41
CA SER A 46 9.26 15.66 -12.14
C SER A 46 9.05 17.18 -12.14
N MET A 47 7.89 17.65 -12.61
CA MET A 47 7.53 19.07 -12.66
C MET A 47 6.73 19.51 -11.43
N VAL A 48 6.49 18.62 -10.47
CA VAL A 48 5.79 18.90 -9.21
C VAL A 48 6.65 18.48 -8.03
N ASP A 49 6.37 19.04 -6.85
CA ASP A 49 7.01 18.62 -5.61
C ASP A 49 6.40 17.30 -5.09
N TYR A 50 6.84 16.19 -5.69
CA TYR A 50 6.41 14.85 -5.29
C TYR A 50 6.96 14.40 -3.92
N ALA A 51 7.89 15.16 -3.33
CA ALA A 51 8.41 14.93 -1.98
C ALA A 51 7.59 15.65 -0.90
N HIS A 52 6.66 16.53 -1.29
CA HIS A 52 5.79 17.23 -0.36
C HIS A 52 4.90 16.25 0.42
N ASN A 53 4.72 16.50 1.73
CA ASN A 53 3.94 15.62 2.62
C ASN A 53 2.50 15.37 2.17
N ASN A 54 1.91 16.32 1.43
CA ASN A 54 0.55 16.23 0.90
C ASN A 54 0.49 15.81 -0.58
N TYR A 55 1.60 15.33 -1.15
CA TYR A 55 1.60 14.80 -2.51
C TYR A 55 0.71 13.55 -2.59
N GLN A 56 -0.21 13.53 -3.55
CA GLN A 56 -1.06 12.37 -3.83
C GLN A 56 -0.44 11.59 -4.98
N ALA A 57 0.08 10.40 -4.68
CA ALA A 57 0.65 9.53 -5.70
C ALA A 57 -0.37 9.16 -6.77
N GLN A 58 0.09 9.05 -8.02
CA GLN A 58 -0.79 8.82 -9.16
C GLN A 58 -1.61 7.54 -9.00
N SER A 59 -2.87 7.60 -9.42
CA SER A 59 -3.79 6.46 -9.44
C SER A 59 -4.38 6.21 -10.83
N ALA A 60 -4.88 5.01 -11.09
CA ALA A 60 -5.43 4.65 -12.40
C ALA A 60 -6.91 5.06 -12.56
N VAL A 61 -7.71 4.99 -11.49
CA VAL A 61 -9.14 5.36 -11.50
C VAL A 61 -9.40 6.56 -10.59
N PRO A 62 -10.01 7.66 -11.09
CA PRO A 62 -10.27 8.85 -10.27
C PRO A 62 -11.38 8.60 -9.26
N LEU A 63 -11.08 8.81 -7.97
CA LEU A 63 -12.06 8.80 -6.88
C LEU A 63 -11.75 9.93 -5.89
N ARG A 64 -12.74 10.35 -5.08
CA ARG A 64 -12.50 11.33 -4.00
C ARG A 64 -11.66 10.75 -2.85
N HIS A 65 -11.79 9.45 -2.63
CA HIS A 65 -11.08 8.68 -1.63
C HIS A 65 -10.57 7.40 -2.29
N GLU A 66 -9.39 6.97 -1.88
CA GLU A 66 -8.90 5.63 -2.25
C GLU A 66 -9.73 4.55 -1.53
N THR A 67 -9.84 3.37 -2.15
CA THR A 67 -10.58 2.23 -1.61
C THR A 67 -9.64 1.22 -0.97
N HIS A 68 -10.08 0.52 0.06
CA HIS A 68 -9.31 -0.57 0.67
C HIS A 68 -8.89 -1.68 -0.31
N GLY A 69 -7.71 -2.26 -0.05
CA GLY A 69 -7.29 -3.55 -0.59
C GLY A 69 -8.03 -4.72 0.08
N GLY A 70 -8.20 -5.81 -0.66
CA GLY A 70 -8.91 -7.02 -0.21
C GLY A 70 -8.01 -8.24 -0.08
N GLU A 71 -6.69 -8.04 -0.14
CA GLU A 71 -5.69 -9.08 0.05
C GLU A 71 -5.52 -9.48 1.51
N ASP A 72 -5.01 -10.69 1.73
CA ASP A 72 -4.69 -11.19 3.07
C ASP A 72 -3.67 -10.28 3.77
N VAL A 73 -3.85 -10.06 5.08
CA VAL A 73 -2.97 -9.24 5.91
C VAL A 73 -2.15 -10.08 6.90
N ALA A 74 -0.96 -9.61 7.25
CA ALA A 74 -0.09 -10.32 8.19
C ALA A 74 -0.58 -10.20 9.64
N VAL A 75 -0.38 -11.28 10.41
CA VAL A 75 -0.54 -11.29 11.86
C VAL A 75 0.81 -11.58 12.51
N PHE A 76 1.25 -10.72 13.43
CA PHE A 76 2.47 -10.90 14.21
C PHE A 76 2.10 -11.15 15.67
N ALA A 77 2.64 -12.21 16.27
CA ALA A 77 2.32 -12.59 17.64
C ALA A 77 3.57 -12.95 18.46
N LYS A 78 3.53 -12.64 19.75
CA LYS A 78 4.56 -12.99 20.73
C LYS A 78 3.92 -13.14 22.11
N GLY A 79 4.34 -14.15 22.87
CA GLY A 79 3.83 -14.43 24.21
C GLY A 79 3.20 -15.82 24.33
N PRO A 80 2.48 -16.09 25.44
CA PRO A 80 1.76 -17.35 25.64
C PRO A 80 0.86 -17.68 24.44
N MET A 81 0.94 -18.92 23.96
CA MET A 81 0.16 -19.42 22.82
C MET A 81 0.35 -18.70 21.48
N ALA A 82 1.35 -17.81 21.31
CA ALA A 82 1.61 -17.14 20.04
C ALA A 82 1.90 -18.10 18.88
N HIS A 83 2.38 -19.32 19.17
CA HIS A 83 2.63 -20.37 18.18
C HIS A 83 1.36 -20.89 17.50
N LEU A 84 0.16 -20.54 17.98
CA LEU A 84 -1.11 -20.87 17.33
C LEU A 84 -1.40 -19.98 16.11
N LEU A 85 -0.78 -18.80 16.00
CA LEU A 85 -0.95 -17.91 14.84
C LEU A 85 0.11 -18.28 13.79
N HIS A 86 -0.23 -19.21 12.89
CA HIS A 86 0.66 -19.72 11.86
C HIS A 86 -0.07 -20.06 10.55
N GLY A 87 0.59 -19.94 9.40
CA GLY A 87 -0.07 -20.25 8.12
C GLY A 87 -1.14 -19.22 7.73
N VAL A 88 -2.23 -19.67 7.13
CA VAL A 88 -3.34 -18.82 6.65
C VAL A 88 -4.60 -19.13 7.45
N HIS A 89 -5.25 -18.07 7.95
CA HIS A 89 -6.45 -18.17 8.78
C HIS A 89 -7.48 -17.12 8.38
N GLU A 90 -8.74 -17.42 8.67
CA GLU A 90 -9.81 -16.43 8.67
C GLU A 90 -9.55 -15.36 9.76
N GLN A 91 -9.89 -14.10 9.49
CA GLN A 91 -9.60 -12.98 10.43
C GLN A 91 -10.28 -13.19 11.80
N ASN A 92 -11.44 -13.84 11.85
CA ASN A 92 -12.14 -14.14 13.10
C ASN A 92 -11.38 -15.16 13.98
N TYR A 93 -10.35 -15.84 13.47
CA TYR A 93 -9.49 -16.73 14.27
C TYR A 93 -8.68 -15.97 15.33
N ILE A 94 -8.30 -14.72 15.06
CA ILE A 94 -7.49 -13.88 15.96
C ILE A 94 -8.10 -13.81 17.38
N PRO A 95 -9.37 -13.37 17.57
CA PRO A 95 -9.95 -13.33 18.90
C PRO A 95 -10.11 -14.70 19.55
N HIS A 96 -10.30 -15.79 18.79
CA HIS A 96 -10.35 -17.15 19.35
C HIS A 96 -9.01 -17.55 19.97
N VAL A 97 -7.89 -17.27 19.30
CA VAL A 97 -6.55 -17.53 19.86
C VAL A 97 -6.32 -16.70 21.12
N MET A 98 -6.71 -15.42 21.11
CA MET A 98 -6.57 -14.55 22.29
C MET A 98 -7.42 -15.06 23.48
N ALA A 99 -8.64 -15.51 23.22
CA ALA A 99 -9.53 -16.06 24.23
C ALA A 99 -8.97 -17.36 24.82
N TYR A 100 -8.52 -18.28 23.95
CA TYR A 100 -7.86 -19.51 24.34
C TYR A 100 -6.62 -19.25 25.21
N ALA A 101 -5.74 -18.34 24.78
CA ALA A 101 -4.50 -18.02 25.48
C ALA A 101 -4.72 -17.42 26.88
N SER A 102 -5.87 -16.76 27.10
CA SER A 102 -6.23 -16.12 28.37
C SER A 102 -7.20 -16.95 29.21
N CYS A 103 -7.57 -18.15 28.76
CA CYS A 103 -8.56 -19.03 29.40
C CYS A 103 -9.92 -18.34 29.62
N ILE A 104 -10.37 -17.52 28.67
CA ILE A 104 -11.69 -16.87 28.69
C ILE A 104 -12.55 -17.33 27.50
N GLY A 105 -13.87 -17.22 27.65
CA GLY A 105 -14.82 -17.58 26.59
C GLY A 105 -15.22 -19.07 26.59
N ALA A 106 -16.20 -19.40 25.75
CA ALA A 106 -16.58 -20.80 25.50
C ALA A 106 -15.66 -21.35 24.40
N ASN A 107 -15.03 -22.48 24.68
CA ASN A 107 -14.26 -23.25 23.70
C ASN A 107 -15.19 -24.09 22.83
#